data_AF-A0A944IVP3-F1
#
_entry.id   AF-A0A944IVP3-F1
#
_cell.length_a   1.000
_cell.length_b   1.000
_cell.length_c   1.000
_cell.angle_alpha   90.00
_cell.angle_beta   90.00
_cell.angle_gamma   90.00
#
_symmetry.space_group_name_H-M   'P 1'
#
loop_
_entity.id
_entity.type
_entity.pdbx_description
1 polymer ?
#
loop_
_entity_poly.entity_id
_entity_poly.type
_entity_poly.pdbx_seq_one_letter_code
_entity_poly.pdbx_strand_id
1 'polypeptide(L)'
;MVRSRGHSGAAEACVDCGRIEGVAAKIRFTKAAAAVVSSAARQRGLTFAGFVGDAALAVALGKTPLQGSPEDDPIRPLVEAVERLTAQLRRVGNNLNQVAGAANAGATPEYADDVLARVETVLDRTHRFLDQFTAERS
;
A
#
# COMPACT_ATOMS: atom_id res chain seq x y z
N MET A 1 -60.71 -35.43 28.90
CA MET A 1 -59.76 -36.49 28.47
C MET A 1 -59.36 -36.15 27.03
N VAL A 2 -58.36 -35.28 26.77
CA VAL A 2 -56.89 -35.53 26.73
C VAL A 2 -56.62 -36.70 25.77
N ARG A 3 -56.00 -36.60 24.57
CA ARG A 3 -54.73 -35.99 24.10
C ARG A 3 -54.76 -35.92 22.55
N SER A 4 -54.44 -34.79 21.93
CA SER A 4 -53.13 -34.45 21.30
C SER A 4 -52.97 -34.86 19.82
N ARG A 5 -53.03 -33.84 18.95
CA ARG A 5 -52.56 -33.89 17.56
C ARG A 5 -51.03 -34.00 17.55
N GLY A 6 -50.49 -35.07 16.97
CA GLY A 6 -49.06 -35.17 16.66
C GLY A 6 -48.75 -34.45 15.35
N HIS A 7 -48.38 -33.18 15.43
CA HIS A 7 -47.52 -32.56 14.42
C HIS A 7 -46.10 -33.06 14.69
N SER A 8 -45.62 -34.02 13.90
CA SER A 8 -44.17 -34.30 13.80
C SER A 8 -43.70 -33.83 12.43
N GLY A 9 -43.51 -32.52 12.36
CA GLY A 9 -43.04 -31.80 11.18
C GLY A 9 -42.43 -30.49 11.66
N ALA A 10 -41.44 -30.58 12.55
CA ALA A 10 -40.66 -29.45 13.03
C ALA A 10 -39.41 -29.96 13.77
N ALA A 11 -38.43 -30.44 13.02
CA ALA A 11 -37.04 -30.44 13.45
C ALA A 11 -36.13 -30.28 12.22
N GLU A 12 -36.50 -29.38 11.32
CA GLU A 12 -35.54 -28.76 10.40
C GLU A 12 -35.35 -27.33 10.91
N ALA A 13 -34.58 -27.20 11.98
CA ALA A 13 -34.25 -25.93 12.60
C ALA A 13 -32.73 -25.78 12.64
N CYS A 14 -32.25 -24.92 11.74
CA CYS A 14 -31.00 -24.16 11.79
C CYS A 14 -29.69 -24.94 11.62
N VAL A 15 -29.39 -25.39 10.39
CA VAL A 15 -28.00 -25.57 9.93
C VAL A 15 -27.47 -24.24 9.37
N ASP A 16 -27.54 -23.15 10.14
CA ASP A 16 -26.76 -21.95 9.81
C ASP A 16 -26.59 -20.98 11.00
N CYS A 17 -26.20 -21.50 12.16
CA CYS A 17 -25.75 -20.65 13.25
C CYS A 17 -24.32 -20.17 12.95
N GLY A 18 -24.19 -19.15 12.09
CA GLY A 18 -22.97 -18.34 11.96
C GLY A 18 -21.79 -18.98 11.24
N ARG A 19 -21.97 -19.49 10.02
CA ARG A 19 -20.82 -19.82 9.17
C ARG A 19 -20.02 -18.54 8.91
N ILE A 20 -18.80 -18.46 9.45
CA ILE A 20 -17.86 -17.40 9.13
C ILE A 20 -17.36 -17.62 7.71
N GLU A 21 -17.87 -16.85 6.76
CA GLU A 21 -17.37 -16.84 5.39
C GLU A 21 -16.16 -15.89 5.29
N GLY A 22 -14.98 -16.47 5.08
CA GLY A 22 -13.77 -15.70 4.85
C GLY A 22 -13.76 -15.11 3.43
N VAL A 23 -13.86 -13.79 3.31
CA VAL A 23 -13.71 -13.09 2.03
C VAL A 23 -12.27 -12.60 1.89
N ALA A 24 -11.58 -13.02 0.82
CA ALA A 24 -10.25 -12.53 0.49
C ALA A 24 -10.34 -11.27 -0.39
N ALA A 25 -9.84 -10.13 0.11
CA ALA A 25 -9.76 -8.88 -0.64
C ALA A 25 -8.31 -8.41 -0.77
N LYS A 26 -7.91 -7.94 -1.95
CA LYS A 26 -6.60 -7.34 -2.20
C LYS A 26 -6.68 -5.83 -2.01
N ILE A 27 -6.09 -5.33 -0.93
CA ILE A 27 -6.07 -3.90 -0.56
C ILE A 27 -4.63 -3.40 -0.63
N ARG A 28 -4.43 -2.17 -1.11
CA ARG A 28 -3.10 -1.54 -1.22
C ARG A 28 -2.94 -0.49 -0.13
N PHE A 29 -1.75 -0.45 0.46
CA PHE A 29 -1.32 0.56 1.41
C PHE A 29 0.06 1.09 1.00
N THR A 30 0.37 2.34 1.34
CA THR A 30 1.76 2.76 1.43
C THR A 30 2.45 2.00 2.55
N LYS A 31 3.79 1.93 2.53
CA LYS A 31 4.55 1.36 3.65
C LYS A 31 4.26 2.07 4.98
N ALA A 32 4.11 3.40 4.95
CA ALA A 32 3.80 4.19 6.14
C ALA A 32 2.40 3.86 6.69
N ALA A 33 1.37 3.85 5.84
CA ALA A 33 0.02 3.49 6.27
C ALA A 33 -0.06 2.04 6.77
N ALA A 34 0.60 1.11 6.09
CA ALA A 34 0.69 -0.28 6.55
C ALA A 34 1.34 -0.39 7.93
N ALA A 35 2.39 0.40 8.22
CA ALA A 35 3.03 0.41 9.53
C ALA A 35 2.12 0.97 10.64
N VAL A 36 1.38 2.04 10.36
CA VAL A 36 0.38 2.62 11.28
C VAL A 36 -0.70 1.60 11.62
N VAL A 37 -1.30 0.97 10.60
CA VAL A 37 -2.35 -0.05 10.78
C VAL A 37 -1.80 -1.28 11.52
N SER A 38 -0.59 -1.73 11.19
CA SER A 38 0.05 -2.87 11.88
C SER A 38 0.30 -2.60 13.37
N SER A 39 0.76 -1.38 13.70
CA SER A 39 0.95 -0.97 15.09
C SER A 39 -0.38 -0.94 15.85
N ALA A 40 -1.41 -0.35 15.25
CA ALA A 40 -2.75 -0.27 15.84
C ALA A 40 -3.40 -1.64 16.06
N ALA A 41 -3.21 -2.57 15.12
CA ALA A 41 -3.66 -3.95 15.25
C ALA A 41 -2.95 -4.67 16.41
N ARG A 42 -1.61 -4.55 16.47
CA ARG A 42 -0.80 -5.18 17.52
C ARG A 42 -1.15 -4.66 18.92
N GLN A 43 -1.40 -3.36 19.07
CA GLN A 43 -1.85 -2.77 20.35
C GLN A 43 -3.18 -3.35 20.84
N ARG A 44 -4.02 -3.85 19.93
CA ARG A 44 -5.32 -4.46 20.23
C ARG A 44 -5.30 -5.99 20.23
N GLY A 45 -4.13 -6.61 20.06
CA GLY A 45 -4.00 -8.06 19.97
C GLY A 45 -4.65 -8.68 18.72
N LEU A 46 -4.89 -7.87 17.68
CA LEU A 46 -5.51 -8.31 16.43
C LEU A 46 -4.46 -8.56 15.35
N THR A 47 -4.80 -9.45 14.40
CA THR A 47 -4.08 -9.55 13.14
C THR A 47 -4.35 -8.31 12.29
N PHE A 48 -3.47 -8.01 11.34
CA PHE A 48 -3.68 -6.88 10.41
C PHE A 48 -5.04 -6.98 9.71
N ALA A 49 -5.37 -8.15 9.15
CA ALA A 49 -6.63 -8.39 8.47
C ALA A 49 -7.84 -8.30 9.41
N GLY A 50 -7.72 -8.82 10.64
CA GLY A 50 -8.77 -8.72 11.66
C GLY A 50 -9.06 -7.27 12.03
N PHE A 51 -8.01 -6.47 12.27
CA PHE A 51 -8.17 -5.04 12.55
C PHE A 51 -8.83 -4.28 11.39
N VAL A 52 -8.39 -4.53 10.15
CA VAL A 52 -8.99 -3.90 8.96
C VAL A 52 -10.46 -4.31 8.81
N GLY A 53 -10.78 -5.59 9.03
CA GLY A 53 -12.15 -6.11 8.99
C GLY A 53 -13.05 -5.49 10.05
N ASP A 54 -12.60 -5.43 11.30
CA ASP A 54 -13.36 -4.83 12.41
C ASP A 54 -13.58 -3.33 12.20
N ALA A 55 -12.57 -2.61 11.70
CA ALA A 55 -12.69 -1.20 11.36
C ALA A 55 -13.71 -0.98 10.24
N ALA A 56 -13.65 -1.76 9.16
CA ALA A 56 -14.61 -1.70 8.06
C ALA A 56 -16.04 -2.02 8.52
N LEU A 57 -16.20 -3.03 9.38
CA LEU A 57 -17.50 -3.40 9.95
C LEU A 57 -18.04 -2.29 10.88
N ALA A 58 -17.20 -1.70 11.73
CA ALA A 58 -17.61 -0.62 12.63
C ALA A 58 -18.11 0.61 11.85
N VAL A 59 -17.45 0.94 10.74
CA VAL A 59 -17.88 1.99 9.80
C VAL A 59 -19.21 1.62 9.14
N ALA A 60 -19.34 0.39 8.62
CA ALA A 60 -20.58 -0.06 7.99
C ALA A 60 -21.78 -0.07 8.95
N LEU A 61 -21.54 -0.32 10.24
CA LEU A 61 -22.54 -0.24 11.30
C LEU A 61 -22.85 1.19 11.78
N GLY A 62 -22.19 2.21 11.21
CA GLY A 62 -22.37 3.62 11.61
C GLY A 62 -21.80 3.95 13.00
N LYS A 63 -21.00 3.07 13.58
CA LYS A 63 -20.36 3.28 14.91
C LYS A 63 -19.14 4.19 14.83
N THR A 64 -18.62 4.43 13.63
CA THR A 64 -17.50 5.32 13.38
C THR A 64 -17.73 6.06 12.05
N PRO A 65 -17.63 7.39 12.01
CA PRO A 65 -17.76 8.12 10.76
C PRO A 65 -16.59 7.80 9.83
N LEU A 66 -16.87 7.58 8.55
CA LEU A 66 -15.84 7.49 7.51
C LEU A 66 -15.55 8.90 6.99
N GLN A 67 -14.45 9.48 7.43
CA GLN A 67 -13.85 10.65 6.80
C GLN A 67 -12.87 10.15 5.73
N GLY A 68 -12.81 10.82 4.58
CA GLY A 68 -12.06 10.36 3.40
C GLY A 68 -10.66 9.86 3.76
N SER A 69 -10.23 8.75 3.14
CA SER A 69 -8.95 8.15 3.47
C SER A 69 -7.82 9.10 3.06
N PRO A 70 -6.74 9.23 3.85
CA PRO A 70 -5.48 9.80 3.36
C PRO A 70 -4.95 9.05 2.13
N GLU A 71 -5.41 7.83 1.89
CA GLU A 71 -5.10 7.03 0.72
C GLU A 71 -5.95 7.42 -0.51
N ASP A 72 -7.08 8.10 -0.32
CA ASP A 72 -7.97 8.64 -1.37
C ASP A 72 -7.59 10.08 -1.77
N ASP A 73 -6.50 10.61 -1.19
CA ASP A 73 -6.01 11.94 -1.53
C ASP A 73 -5.59 11.97 -3.02
N PRO A 74 -6.16 12.87 -3.85
CA PRO A 74 -5.80 13.00 -5.26
C PRO A 74 -4.31 13.30 -5.48
N ILE A 75 -3.58 13.79 -4.46
CA ILE A 75 -2.14 14.07 -4.51
C ILE A 75 -1.31 12.78 -4.38
N ARG A 76 -1.89 11.66 -4.00
CA ARG A 76 -1.15 10.43 -3.73
C ARG A 76 -0.35 9.86 -4.92
N PRO A 77 -0.89 9.77 -6.15
CA PRO A 77 -0.11 9.29 -7.30
C PRO A 77 1.16 10.13 -7.54
N LEU A 78 1.11 11.42 -7.24
CA LEU A 78 2.27 12.32 -7.28
C LEU A 78 3.30 11.94 -6.20
N VAL A 79 2.87 11.75 -4.94
CA VAL A 79 3.78 11.36 -3.85
C VAL A 79 4.50 10.04 -4.19
N GLU A 80 3.77 9.05 -4.71
CA GLU A 80 4.35 7.77 -5.12
C GLU A 80 5.34 7.94 -6.30
N ALA A 81 5.05 8.84 -7.25
CA ALA A 81 5.95 9.17 -8.35
C ALA A 81 7.25 9.83 -7.84
N VAL A 82 7.15 10.78 -6.91
CA VAL A 82 8.30 11.46 -6.29
C VAL A 82 9.15 10.48 -5.49
N GLU A 83 8.55 9.57 -4.71
CA GLU A 83 9.28 8.55 -3.97
C GLU A 83 10.05 7.61 -4.91
N ARG A 84 9.42 7.18 -6.01
CA ARG A 84 10.06 6.35 -7.03
C ARG A 84 11.23 7.08 -7.69
N LEU A 85 11.06 8.35 -8.01
CA LEU A 85 12.11 9.18 -8.59
C LEU A 85 13.29 9.36 -7.64
N THR A 86 13.01 9.66 -6.38
CA THR A 86 14.03 9.81 -5.33
C THR A 86 14.82 8.51 -5.13
N ALA A 87 14.16 7.35 -5.21
CA ALA A 87 14.83 6.05 -5.14
C ALA A 87 15.74 5.79 -6.35
N GLN A 88 15.34 6.21 -7.55
CA GLN A 88 16.18 6.12 -8.75
C GLN A 88 17.41 7.03 -8.65
N LEU A 89 17.24 8.26 -8.18
CA LEU A 89 18.35 9.20 -7.95
C LEU A 89 19.36 8.68 -6.93
N ARG A 90 18.89 8.07 -5.82
CA ARG A 90 19.80 7.44 -4.84
C ARG A 90 20.67 6.35 -5.45
N ARG A 91 20.11 5.52 -6.35
CA ARG A 91 20.87 4.47 -7.04
C ARG A 91 21.91 5.06 -7.98
N VAL A 92 21.55 6.12 -8.71
CA VAL A 92 22.49 6.85 -9.57
C VAL A 92 23.65 7.43 -8.76
N GLY A 93 23.36 8.12 -7.65
CA GLY A 93 24.39 8.67 -6.76
C GLY A 93 25.34 7.59 -6.23
N ASN A 94 24.82 6.42 -5.85
CA ASN A 94 25.64 5.30 -5.42
C ASN A 94 26.57 4.77 -6.51
N ASN A 95 26.10 4.69 -7.76
CA ASN A 95 26.92 4.22 -8.89
C ASN A 95 28.02 5.23 -9.23
N LEU A 96 27.69 6.53 -9.23
CA LEU A 96 28.67 7.59 -9.43
C LEU A 96 29.75 7.57 -8.32
N ASN A 97 29.34 7.37 -7.07
CA ASN A 97 30.28 7.27 -5.96
C ASN A 97 31.22 6.07 -6.10
N GLN A 98 30.74 4.95 -6.67
CA GLN A 98 31.57 3.78 -6.98
C GLN A 98 32.56 4.06 -8.11
N VAL A 99 32.12 4.70 -9.21
CA VAL A 99 32.99 5.10 -10.33
C VAL A 99 34.08 6.06 -9.86
N ALA A 100 33.70 7.09 -9.09
CA ALA A 100 34.65 8.04 -8.51
C ALA A 100 35.64 7.35 -7.56
N GLY A 101 35.17 6.41 -6.73
CA GLY A 101 36.03 5.62 -5.86
C GLY A 101 37.04 4.78 -6.64
N ALA A 102 36.62 4.10 -7.70
CA ALA A 102 37.49 3.29 -8.55
C ALA A 102 38.51 4.15 -9.32
N ALA A 103 38.09 5.30 -9.86
CA ALA A 103 38.97 6.26 -10.53
C ALA A 103 40.02 6.84 -9.58
N ASN A 104 39.62 7.23 -8.37
CA ASN A 104 40.55 7.70 -7.33
C ASN A 104 41.55 6.62 -6.89
N ALA A 105 41.18 5.34 -7.02
CA ALA A 105 42.08 4.21 -6.79
C ALA A 105 42.99 3.88 -8.00
N GLY A 106 42.94 4.68 -9.07
CA GLY A 106 43.76 4.50 -10.28
C GLY A 106 43.22 3.47 -11.28
N ALA A 107 41.99 2.98 -11.10
CA ALA A 107 41.34 2.06 -12.03
C ALA A 107 40.43 2.83 -13.01
N THR A 108 40.35 2.39 -14.27
CA THR A 108 39.39 2.92 -15.25
C THR A 108 38.17 1.98 -15.30
N PRO A 109 37.00 2.36 -14.78
CA PRO A 109 35.86 1.44 -14.71
C PRO A 109 35.26 1.21 -16.11
N GLU A 110 35.19 -0.05 -16.53
CA GLU A 110 34.69 -0.47 -17.85
C GLU A 110 33.23 -0.07 -18.12
N TYR A 111 32.47 0.19 -17.06
CA TYR A 111 31.04 0.54 -17.07
C TYR A 111 30.76 2.05 -16.85
N ALA A 112 31.77 2.91 -16.91
CA ALA A 112 31.61 4.35 -16.64
C ALA A 112 30.61 5.03 -17.60
N ASP A 113 30.69 4.73 -18.90
CA ASP A 113 29.81 5.31 -19.92
C ASP A 113 28.36 4.82 -19.77
N ASP A 114 28.15 3.55 -19.43
CA ASP A 114 26.82 2.99 -19.16
C ASP A 114 26.16 3.65 -17.93
N VAL A 115 26.95 3.94 -16.90
CA VAL A 115 26.47 4.66 -15.72
C VAL A 115 26.08 6.09 -16.09
N LEU A 116 26.88 6.79 -16.90
CA LEU A 116 26.59 8.14 -17.38
C LEU A 116 25.30 8.18 -18.23
N ALA A 117 25.13 7.25 -19.19
CA ALA A 117 23.91 7.15 -19.99
C ALA A 117 22.66 6.87 -19.13
N ARG A 118 22.81 6.09 -18.05
CA ARG A 118 21.74 5.83 -17.08
C ARG A 118 21.40 7.09 -16.26
N VAL A 119 22.40 7.89 -15.91
CA VAL A 119 22.23 9.17 -15.21
C VAL A 119 21.43 10.13 -16.08
N GLU A 120 21.84 10.33 -17.33
CA GLU A 120 21.15 11.21 -18.30
C GLU A 120 19.69 10.79 -18.49
N THR A 121 19.43 9.49 -18.64
CA THR A 121 18.06 8.97 -18.75
C THR A 121 17.20 9.29 -17.52
N VAL A 122 17.78 9.25 -16.31
CA VAL A 122 17.05 9.56 -15.06
C VAL A 122 16.84 11.07 -14.92
N LEU A 123 17.82 11.89 -15.31
CA LEU A 123 17.68 13.35 -15.33
C LEU A 123 16.60 13.78 -16.32
N ASP A 124 16.57 13.23 -17.52
CA ASP A 124 15.53 13.50 -18.53
C ASP A 124 14.12 13.17 -18.02
N ARG A 125 13.97 12.03 -17.34
CA ARG A 125 12.70 11.65 -16.73
C ARG A 125 12.30 12.58 -15.59
N THR A 126 13.27 13.04 -14.81
CA THR A 126 13.07 14.00 -13.72
C THR A 126 12.60 15.35 -14.27
N HIS A 127 13.28 15.86 -15.30
CA HIS A 127 12.93 17.14 -15.94
C HIS A 127 11.53 17.10 -16.55
N ARG A 128 11.19 16.07 -17.33
CA ARG A 128 9.85 15.93 -17.91
C ARG A 128 8.76 15.85 -16.84
N PHE A 129 9.04 15.18 -15.72
CA PHE A 129 8.11 15.11 -14.61
C PHE A 129 7.89 16.48 -13.95
N LEU A 130 8.96 17.23 -13.72
CA LEU A 130 8.89 18.60 -13.18
C LEU A 130 8.19 19.58 -14.14
N ASP A 131 8.43 19.45 -15.45
CA ASP A 131 7.80 20.28 -16.48
C ASP A 131 6.29 20.04 -16.56
N GLN A 132 5.86 18.77 -16.53
CA GLN A 132 4.43 18.42 -16.42
C GLN A 132 3.79 19.05 -15.18
N PHE A 133 4.52 19.06 -14.07
CA PHE A 133 4.06 19.64 -12.80
C PHE A 133 3.95 21.16 -12.81
N THR A 134 4.82 21.83 -13.58
CA THR A 134 4.88 23.30 -13.66
C THR A 134 3.91 23.84 -14.71
N ALA A 135 3.67 23.10 -15.80
CA ALA A 135 2.75 23.45 -16.87
C ALA A 135 1.27 23.30 -16.48
N GLU A 136 0.93 22.38 -15.56
CA GLU A 136 -0.45 22.23 -15.05
C GLU A 136 -0.89 23.36 -14.09
N ARG A 137 0.00 24.30 -13.76
CA ARG A 137 -0.21 25.40 -12.79
C ARG A 137 -0.29 26.80 -13.42
N SER A 138 -0.17 26.92 -14.74
CA SER A 138 -0.21 28.19 -15.49
C SER A 138 -1.45 28.34 -16.36
#